data_AF-A0A7X1TVP7-F1
#
_entry.id   AF-A0A7X1TVP7-F1
#
_cell.length_a   1.000
_cell.length_b   1.000
_cell.length_c   1.000
_cell.angle_alpha   90.00
_cell.angle_beta   90.00
_cell.angle_gamma   90.00
#
_symmetry.space_group_name_H-M   'P 1'
#
loop_
_entity.id
_entity.type
_entity.pdbx_description
1 polymer ?
#
loop_
_entity_poly.entity_id
_entity_poly.type
_entity_poly.pdbx_seq_one_letter_code
_entity_poly.pdbx_strand_id
1 'polypeptide(L)'
;MLIRLILVGTLIAVYQSASAQEFPVKPVRILVGNPPGGTADLIARQLAKHLSGVWQQSVIVDNRVGASGVIATDLASRATPDGYTLLVSAPGPLTTQVILSDKLPYDPLKDLTPITVLAVAPSVLMVSTKVPAKTIAEQN
;
A
#
# COMPACT_ATOMS: atom_id res chain seq x y z
N MET A 1 56.83 -22.22 -19.61
CA MET A 1 56.47 -21.31 -18.49
C MET A 1 55.82 -19.99 -18.96
N LEU A 2 55.36 -19.88 -20.22
CA LEU A 2 54.69 -18.67 -20.76
C LEU A 2 53.17 -18.84 -20.93
N ILE A 3 52.67 -20.08 -20.96
CA ILE A 3 51.23 -20.39 -21.17
C ILE A 3 50.41 -20.22 -19.88
N ARG A 4 51.06 -20.27 -18.70
CA ARG A 4 50.38 -20.04 -17.40
C ARG A 4 50.07 -18.58 -17.11
N LEU A 5 50.75 -17.61 -17.75
CA LEU A 5 50.48 -16.19 -17.53
C LEU A 5 49.29 -15.67 -18.33
N ILE A 6 48.86 -16.37 -19.40
CA ILE A 6 47.74 -15.91 -20.23
C ILE A 6 46.40 -16.24 -19.57
N LEU A 7 46.33 -17.28 -18.72
CA LEU A 7 45.08 -17.69 -18.07
C LEU A 7 44.64 -16.80 -16.89
N VAL A 8 45.55 -15.98 -16.35
CA VAL A 8 45.24 -15.08 -15.22
C VAL A 8 44.70 -13.73 -15.71
N GLY A 9 44.93 -13.37 -16.98
CA GLY A 9 44.47 -12.10 -17.56
C GLY A 9 43.00 -12.07 -18.01
N THR A 10 42.30 -13.21 -18.05
CA THR A 10 40.95 -13.32 -18.64
C THR A 10 39.81 -13.40 -17.61
N LEU A 11 40.07 -13.12 -16.33
CA LEU A 11 39.06 -13.16 -15.26
C LEU A 11 38.56 -11.78 -14.79
N ILE A 12 38.91 -10.68 -15.49
CA ILE A 12 38.61 -9.31 -15.03
C ILE A 12 37.43 -8.64 -15.78
N ALA A 13 36.83 -9.27 -16.78
CA ALA A 13 35.92 -8.54 -17.69
C ALA A 13 34.48 -9.07 -17.75
N VAL A 14 33.82 -9.34 -16.61
CA VAL A 14 32.35 -9.25 -16.53
C VAL A 14 31.91 -8.81 -15.12
N TYR A 15 32.39 -7.66 -14.65
CA TYR A 15 31.57 -6.88 -13.72
C TYR A 15 30.50 -6.21 -14.57
N GLN A 16 29.41 -6.93 -14.88
CA GLN A 16 28.18 -6.22 -15.21
C GLN A 16 27.84 -5.41 -13.97
N SER A 17 28.02 -4.09 -14.06
CA SER A 17 27.38 -3.17 -13.15
C SER A 17 25.91 -3.52 -13.18
N ALA A 18 25.42 -4.19 -12.13
CA ALA A 18 24.00 -4.27 -11.87
C ALA A 18 23.57 -2.81 -11.71
N SER A 19 23.10 -2.18 -12.78
CA SER A 19 22.38 -0.93 -12.66
C SER A 19 21.23 -1.26 -11.73
N ALA A 20 21.23 -0.64 -10.54
CA ALA A 20 20.03 -0.57 -9.74
C ALA A 20 18.94 -0.09 -10.70
N GLN A 21 18.00 -0.97 -11.02
CA GLN A 21 16.97 -0.67 -12.00
C GLN A 21 16.22 0.55 -11.46
N GLU A 22 16.17 1.63 -12.24
CA GLU A 22 15.49 2.85 -11.82
C GLU A 22 14.02 2.53 -11.55
N PHE A 23 13.64 2.40 -10.29
CA PHE A 23 12.26 2.19 -9.92
C PHE A 23 11.54 3.55 -9.91
N PRO A 24 10.32 3.66 -10.46
CA PRO A 24 9.63 2.67 -11.29
C PRO A 24 9.94 2.82 -12.80
N VAL A 25 9.96 1.70 -13.55
CA VAL A 25 10.08 1.69 -15.03
C VAL A 25 8.75 1.48 -15.76
N LYS A 26 7.66 1.28 -15.02
CA LYS A 26 6.30 1.04 -15.53
C LYS A 26 5.28 1.63 -14.54
N PRO A 27 3.99 1.75 -14.91
CA PRO A 27 2.99 2.29 -14.00
C PRO A 27 2.91 1.53 -12.67
N VAL A 28 2.75 2.28 -11.58
CA VAL A 28 2.52 1.76 -10.23
C VAL A 28 1.02 1.81 -9.93
N ARG A 29 0.49 0.78 -9.28
CA ARG A 29 -0.91 0.67 -8.90
C ARG A 29 -1.06 0.80 -7.38
N ILE A 30 -2.00 1.64 -6.94
CA ILE A 30 -2.42 1.78 -5.55
C ILE A 30 -3.81 1.17 -5.39
N LEU A 31 -3.91 0.13 -4.57
CA LEU A 31 -5.15 -0.48 -4.15
C LEU A 31 -5.80 0.30 -3.02
N VAL A 32 -7.12 0.47 -3.10
CA VAL A 32 -7.95 1.13 -2.07
C VAL A 32 -9.17 0.26 -1.76
N GLY A 33 -9.39 -0.06 -0.48
CA GLY A 33 -10.51 -0.91 -0.04
C GLY A 33 -11.87 -0.20 0.13
N ASN A 34 -11.90 1.12 -0.04
CA ASN A 34 -13.07 1.96 0.16
C ASN A 34 -13.66 2.43 -1.18
N PRO A 35 -14.98 2.75 -1.24
CA PRO A 35 -15.60 3.34 -2.41
C PRO A 35 -14.89 4.62 -2.89
N PRO A 36 -14.90 4.90 -4.21
CA PRO A 36 -14.41 6.16 -4.76
C PRO A 36 -15.05 7.38 -4.07
N GLY A 37 -14.26 8.42 -3.83
CA GLY A 37 -14.69 9.63 -3.12
C GLY A 37 -14.67 9.54 -1.59
N GLY A 38 -14.43 8.37 -1.00
CA GLY A 38 -14.17 8.24 0.43
C GLY A 38 -12.79 8.79 0.84
N THR A 39 -12.57 8.99 2.14
CA THR A 39 -11.32 9.56 2.67
C THR A 39 -10.06 8.86 2.19
N ALA A 40 -10.03 7.51 2.21
CA ALA A 40 -8.87 6.74 1.74
C ALA A 40 -8.59 6.92 0.24
N ASP A 41 -9.65 7.03 -0.58
CA ASP A 41 -9.54 7.26 -2.02
C ASP A 41 -8.97 8.66 -2.32
N LEU A 42 -9.45 9.68 -1.60
CA LEU A 42 -8.96 11.05 -1.75
C LEU A 42 -7.47 11.15 -1.40
N ILE A 43 -7.06 10.54 -0.29
CA ILE A 43 -5.64 10.47 0.10
C ILE A 43 -4.81 9.74 -0.97
N ALA A 44 -5.30 8.58 -1.45
CA ALA A 44 -4.60 7.80 -2.47
C ALA A 44 -4.43 8.58 -3.79
N ARG A 45 -5.45 9.32 -4.22
CA ARG A 45 -5.38 10.14 -5.45
C ARG A 45 -4.43 11.32 -5.31
N GLN A 46 -4.41 11.98 -4.15
CA GLN A 46 -3.45 13.05 -3.88
C GLN A 46 -2.01 12.51 -3.88
N LEU A 47 -1.79 11.36 -3.24
CA LEU A 47 -0.50 10.68 -3.24
C LEU A 47 -0.08 10.26 -4.66
N ALA A 48 -0.99 9.63 -5.41
CA ALA A 48 -0.74 9.18 -6.78
C ALA A 48 -0.33 10.34 -7.70
N LYS A 49 -0.99 11.49 -7.59
CA LYS A 49 -0.64 12.71 -8.34
C LYS A 49 0.78 13.17 -8.02
N HIS A 50 1.13 13.23 -6.73
CA HIS A 50 2.47 13.66 -6.30
C HIS A 50 3.55 12.68 -6.76
N LEU A 51 3.34 11.38 -6.52
CA LEU A 51 4.27 10.33 -6.92
C LEU A 51 4.45 10.25 -8.43
N SER A 52 3.39 10.46 -9.21
CA SER A 52 3.51 10.50 -10.68
C SER A 52 4.45 11.61 -11.14
N GLY A 53 4.44 12.76 -10.46
CA GLY A 53 5.35 13.87 -10.74
C GLY A 53 6.80 13.60 -10.31
N VAL A 54 7.01 12.86 -9.21
CA VAL A 54 8.36 12.50 -8.75
C VAL A 54 8.96 11.38 -9.60
N TRP A 55 8.17 10.34 -9.89
CA TRP A 55 8.62 9.15 -10.60
C TRP A 55 8.58 9.28 -12.12
N GLN A 56 7.92 10.30 -12.66
CA GLN A 56 7.71 10.44 -14.10
C GLN A 56 7.05 9.18 -14.73
N GLN A 57 6.30 8.43 -13.91
CA GLN A 57 5.52 7.26 -14.29
C GLN A 57 4.09 7.42 -13.79
N SER A 58 3.14 6.79 -14.48
CA SER A 58 1.74 6.82 -14.04
C SER A 58 1.56 6.08 -12.71
N VAL A 59 0.84 6.68 -11.78
CA VAL A 59 0.35 6.02 -10.56
C VAL A 59 -1.17 5.93 -10.61
N ILE A 60 -1.68 4.70 -10.63
CA ILE A 60 -3.10 4.39 -10.88
C ILE A 60 -3.77 3.99 -9.58
N VAL A 61 -4.85 4.69 -9.21
CA VAL A 61 -5.69 4.32 -8.06
C VAL A 61 -6.77 3.33 -8.50
N ASP A 62 -6.79 2.16 -7.87
CA ASP A 62 -7.73 1.06 -8.14
C ASP A 62 -8.55 0.73 -6.88
N ASN A 63 -9.82 1.08 -6.89
CA ASN A 63 -10.74 0.81 -5.79
C ASN A 63 -11.29 -0.62 -5.86
N ARG A 64 -10.91 -1.46 -4.88
CA ARG A 64 -11.36 -2.85 -4.71
C ARG A 64 -12.19 -2.98 -3.44
N VAL A 65 -13.44 -2.55 -3.56
CA VAL A 65 -14.38 -2.44 -2.44
C VAL A 65 -14.91 -3.82 -2.02
N GLY A 66 -15.12 -4.00 -0.72
CA GLY A 66 -15.87 -5.12 -0.15
C GLY A 66 -15.26 -5.65 1.15
N ALA A 67 -16.07 -6.34 1.95
CA ALA A 67 -15.68 -6.94 3.24
C ALA A 67 -14.89 -5.99 4.15
N SER A 68 -15.31 -4.72 4.25
CA SER A 68 -14.63 -3.68 5.04
C SER A 68 -13.15 -3.48 4.69
N GLY A 69 -12.80 -3.66 3.41
CA GLY A 69 -11.44 -3.47 2.89
C GLY A 69 -10.62 -4.76 2.76
N VAL A 70 -11.11 -5.89 3.30
CA VAL A 70 -10.40 -7.18 3.24
C VAL A 70 -10.05 -7.58 1.80
N ILE A 71 -10.94 -7.32 0.82
CA ILE A 71 -10.68 -7.70 -0.59
C ILE A 71 -9.46 -6.97 -1.15
N ALA A 72 -9.31 -5.67 -0.92
CA ALA A 72 -8.15 -4.92 -1.40
C ALA A 72 -6.86 -5.36 -0.70
N THR A 73 -6.93 -5.58 0.61
CA THR A 73 -5.77 -6.02 1.40
C THR A 73 -5.30 -7.41 0.98
N ASP A 74 -6.24 -8.31 0.70
CA ASP A 74 -5.98 -9.66 0.24
C ASP A 74 -5.41 -9.73 -1.18
N LEU A 75 -5.80 -8.78 -2.05
CA LEU A 75 -5.17 -8.61 -3.36
C LEU A 75 -3.74 -8.06 -3.23
N ALA A 76 -3.51 -7.16 -2.27
CA ALA A 76 -2.18 -6.58 -2.03
C ALA A 76 -1.21 -7.59 -1.41
N SER A 77 -1.66 -8.41 -0.45
CA SER A 77 -0.83 -9.42 0.22
C SER A 77 -0.33 -10.51 -0.73
N ARG A 78 -1.06 -10.78 -1.81
CA ARG A 78 -0.68 -11.74 -2.85
C ARG A 78 -0.03 -11.13 -4.08
N ALA A 79 0.17 -9.81 -4.11
CA ALA A 79 0.85 -9.16 -5.22
C ALA A 79 2.32 -9.58 -5.27
N THR A 80 2.92 -9.54 -6.46
CA THR A 80 4.37 -9.66 -6.58
C THR A 80 5.04 -8.58 -5.72
N PRO A 81 6.00 -8.92 -4.85
CA PRO A 81 6.64 -7.95 -3.94
C PRO A 81 7.71 -7.12 -4.68
N ASP A 82 7.33 -6.50 -5.79
CA ASP A 82 8.20 -5.72 -6.68
C ASP A 82 7.97 -4.20 -6.58
N GLY A 83 7.11 -3.77 -5.65
CA GLY A 83 6.78 -2.36 -5.39
C GLY A 83 5.75 -1.75 -6.35
N TYR A 84 5.31 -2.46 -7.40
CA TYR A 84 4.35 -1.92 -8.37
C TYR A 84 2.89 -2.05 -7.93
N THR A 85 2.62 -2.79 -6.85
CA THR A 85 1.32 -2.81 -6.18
C THR A 85 1.47 -2.33 -4.76
N LEU A 86 0.86 -1.19 -4.46
CA LEU A 86 0.81 -0.58 -3.14
C LEU A 86 -0.61 -0.67 -2.60
N LEU A 87 -0.77 -0.57 -1.28
CA LEU A 87 -2.06 -0.55 -0.61
C LEU A 87 -2.18 0.71 0.25
N VAL A 88 -3.25 1.48 0.03
CA VAL A 88 -3.71 2.49 0.99
C VAL A 88 -4.85 1.87 1.78
N SER A 89 -4.59 1.63 3.06
CA SER A 89 -5.50 0.92 3.95
C SER A 89 -5.90 1.79 5.14
N ALA A 90 -7.17 1.67 5.55
CA ALA A 90 -7.63 2.10 6.86
C ALA A 90 -7.27 1.05 7.93
N PRO A 91 -7.43 1.35 9.24
CA PRO A 91 -7.23 0.38 10.31
C PRO A 91 -8.12 -0.86 10.20
N GLY A 92 -9.34 -0.72 9.67
CA GLY A 92 -10.35 -1.79 9.57
C GLY A 92 -9.80 -3.16 9.15
N PRO A 93 -9.28 -3.32 7.92
CA PRO A 93 -8.75 -4.61 7.45
C PRO A 93 -7.40 -5.00 8.07
N LEU A 94 -6.65 -4.09 8.71
CA LEU A 94 -5.33 -4.37 9.27
C LEU A 94 -5.35 -4.72 10.76
N THR A 95 -6.38 -4.29 11.50
CA THR A 95 -6.48 -4.49 12.96
C THR A 95 -7.86 -4.95 13.37
N THR A 96 -8.92 -4.26 12.98
CA THR A 96 -10.29 -4.58 13.41
C THR A 96 -10.72 -5.96 12.91
N GLN A 97 -10.53 -6.23 11.62
CA GLN A 97 -10.92 -7.51 11.04
C GLN A 97 -10.06 -8.69 11.48
N VAL A 98 -8.83 -8.43 11.95
CA VAL A 98 -7.98 -9.49 12.54
C VAL A 98 -8.61 -10.05 13.80
N ILE A 99 -9.36 -9.21 14.53
CA ILE A 99 -10.02 -9.58 15.79
C ILE A 99 -11.44 -10.09 15.52
N LEU A 100 -12.16 -9.47 14.57
CA LEU A 100 -13.58 -9.74 14.35
C LEU A 100 -13.88 -10.88 13.36
N SER A 101 -12.93 -11.22 12.48
CA SER A 101 -13.13 -12.28 11.49
C SER A 101 -12.57 -13.59 12.02
N ASP A 102 -13.35 -14.68 11.94
CA ASP A 102 -12.89 -16.03 12.31
C ASP A 102 -11.64 -16.47 11.53
N LYS A 103 -11.56 -16.04 10.27
CA LYS A 103 -10.43 -16.32 9.39
C LYS A 103 -10.25 -15.20 8.37
N LEU A 104 -9.06 -14.61 8.36
CA LEU A 104 -8.62 -13.72 7.29
C LEU A 104 -7.80 -14.49 6.24
N PRO A 105 -7.84 -14.04 4.97
CA PRO A 105 -7.04 -14.64 3.91
C PRO A 105 -5.59 -14.11 3.87
N TYR A 106 -5.20 -13.28 4.84
CA TYR A 106 -3.84 -12.74 5.00
C TYR A 106 -3.50 -12.53 6.48
N ASP A 107 -2.21 -12.48 6.80
CA ASP A 107 -1.65 -11.97 8.05
C ASP A 107 -1.07 -10.57 7.78
N PRO A 108 -1.66 -9.48 8.32
CA PRO A 108 -1.22 -8.12 8.00
C PRO A 108 0.16 -7.76 8.55
N LEU A 109 0.71 -8.54 9.49
CA LEU A 109 2.07 -8.32 10.03
C LEU A 109 3.14 -9.07 9.22
N LYS A 110 2.78 -10.18 8.57
CA LYS A 110 3.72 -11.01 7.80
C LYS A 110 3.66 -10.77 6.31
N ASP A 111 2.45 -10.57 5.77
CA ASP A 111 2.20 -10.56 4.33
C ASP A 111 2.22 -9.15 3.73
N LEU A 112 2.40 -8.11 4.55
CA LEU A 112 2.47 -6.72 4.13
C LEU A 112 3.71 -6.05 4.70
N THR A 113 4.40 -5.25 3.89
CA THR A 113 5.49 -4.39 4.34
C THR A 113 4.95 -2.98 4.65
N PRO A 114 5.00 -2.52 5.91
CA PRO A 114 4.59 -1.16 6.25
C PRO A 114 5.52 -0.13 5.60
N ILE A 115 4.95 0.89 4.96
CA ILE A 115 5.72 1.97 4.32
C ILE A 115 5.68 3.22 5.18
N THR A 116 4.49 3.79 5.39
CA THR A 116 4.32 5.02 6.17
C THR A 116 2.85 5.22 6.56
N VAL A 117 2.63 6.10 7.55
CA VAL A 117 1.30 6.59 7.92
C VAL A 117 1.01 7.84 7.09
N LEU A 118 -0.05 7.80 6.29
CA LEU A 118 -0.43 8.92 5.40
C LEU A 118 -1.23 10.00 6.11
N ALA A 119 -2.07 9.63 7.07
CA ALA A 119 -2.90 10.54 7.83
C ALA A 119 -3.32 9.91 9.16
N VAL A 120 -3.53 10.75 10.17
CA VAL A 120 -4.18 10.39 11.43
C VAL A 120 -5.42 11.26 11.56
N ALA A 121 -6.58 10.63 11.71
CA ALA A 121 -7.84 11.33 11.88
C ALA A 121 -8.51 10.87 13.19
N PRO A 122 -8.91 11.80 14.08
CA PRO A 122 -9.68 11.44 15.26
C PRO A 122 -11.07 10.96 14.85
N SER A 123 -11.62 9.99 15.59
CA SER A 123 -13.03 9.62 15.47
C SER A 123 -13.89 10.61 16.26
N VAL A 124 -15.01 11.03 15.68
CA VAL A 124 -15.97 11.94 16.32
C VAL A 124 -17.33 11.26 16.45
N LEU A 125 -17.93 11.35 17.63
CA LEU A 125 -19.31 10.94 17.86
C LEU A 125 -20.23 12.04 17.34
N MET A 126 -21.13 11.70 16.42
CA MET A 126 -22.11 12.63 15.87
C MET A 126 -23.49 11.98 15.92
N VAL A 127 -24.51 12.80 16.18
CA VAL A 127 -25.91 12.39 16.09
C VAL A 127 -26.68 13.25 15.11
N SER A 128 -27.80 12.70 14.63
CA SER A 128 -28.75 13.47 13.84
C SER A 128 -29.19 14.71 14.63
N THR A 129 -29.41 15.82 13.93
CA THR A 129 -29.95 17.07 14.53
C THR A 129 -31.34 16.91 15.14
N LYS A 130 -32.01 15.77 14.89
CA LYS A 130 -33.30 15.41 15.50
C LYS A 130 -33.15 14.75 16.88
N VAL A 131 -31.95 14.33 17.27
CA VAL A 131 -31.70 13.76 18.60
C VAL A 131 -31.56 14.93 19.58
N PRO A 132 -32.39 15.00 20.65
CA PRO A 132 -32.41 16.14 21.56
C PRO A 132 -31.19 16.21 22.49
N ALA A 133 -30.34 15.18 22.50
CA ALA A 133 -29.12 15.13 23.29
C ALA A 133 -28.12 16.21 22.84
N LYS A 134 -27.76 17.07 23.79
CA LYS A 134 -26.79 18.17 23.60
C LYS A 134 -25.44 17.84 24.22
N THR A 135 -25.37 16.82 25.06
CA THR A 135 -24.14 16.32 25.68
C THR A 135 -24.02 14.81 25.51
N ILE A 136 -22.80 14.28 25.64
CA ILE A 136 -22.55 12.83 25.57
C ILE A 136 -23.32 12.10 26.68
N ALA A 137 -23.47 12.71 27.86
CA ALA A 137 -24.18 12.13 29.00
C ALA A 137 -25.69 11.93 28.75
N GLU A 138 -26.27 12.64 27.78
CA GLU A 138 -27.70 12.57 27.43
C GLU A 138 -28.01 11.48 26.38
N GLN A 139 -26.99 10.80 25.85
CA GLN A 139 -27.12 9.71 24.89
C GLN A 139 -27.29 8.36 25.64
N ASN A 140 -28.47 8.10 26.19
CA ASN A 140 -28.85 6.78 26.71
C ASN A 140 -30.05 6.23 25.94
#